data_AF-A0A416Z8X2-F1
#
_entry.id   AF-A0A416Z8X2-F1
#
_cell.length_a   1.000
_cell.length_b   1.000
_cell.length_c   1.000
_cell.angle_alpha   90.00
_cell.angle_beta   90.00
_cell.angle_gamma   90.00
#
_symmetry.space_group_name_H-M   'P 1'
#
loop_
_entity.id
_entity.type
_entity.pdbx_description
1 polymer ?
#
loop_
_entity_poly.entity_id
_entity_poly.type
_entity_poly.pdbx_seq_one_letter_code
_entity_poly.pdbx_strand_id
1 'polypeptide(L)' 'MLTEQEKVRIQAIIRKRQYGITLSQMKQFFKKHQHAREIGDKKTMEKIEYYLTDINFHYECGLLISGQYDKLPEVIKNW' A
#
# COMPACT_ATOMS: atom_id res chain seq x y z
N MET A 1 2.88 8.83 11.82
CA MET A 1 1.98 9.80 11.18
C MET A 1 2.72 10.50 10.06
N LEU A 2 2.18 10.41 8.85
CA LEU A 2 2.67 11.09 7.67
C LEU A 2 2.52 12.59 7.83
N THR A 3 3.56 13.33 7.48
CA THR A 3 3.44 14.78 7.39
C THR A 3 2.69 15.16 6.11
N GLU A 4 2.09 16.34 6.08
CA GLU A 4 1.43 16.87 4.87
C GLU A 4 2.40 16.95 3.68
N GLN A 5 3.67 17.28 3.93
CA GLN A 5 4.69 17.29 2.88
C GLN A 5 4.95 15.88 2.31
N GLU A 6 4.90 14.83 3.13
CA GLU A 6 5.02 13.45 2.66
C GLU A 6 3.80 13.03 1.83
N LYS A 7 2.58 13.40 2.27
CA LYS A 7 1.34 13.15 1.52
C LYS A 7 1.37 13.81 0.15
N VAL A 8 1.76 15.08 0.07
CA VAL A 8 1.92 15.82 -1.20
C VAL A 8 2.91 15.11 -2.15
N ARG A 9 4.03 14.62 -1.62
CA ARG A 9 5.02 13.85 -2.41
C ARG A 9 4.43 12.54 -2.93
N ILE A 10 3.69 11.81 -2.10
CA ILE A 10 3.02 10.56 -2.52
C ILE A 10 2.00 10.84 -3.61
N GLN A 11 1.15 11.86 -3.45
CA GLN A 11 0.17 12.27 -4.46
C GLN A 11 0.82 12.72 -5.77
N ALA A 12 1.98 13.36 -5.73
CA ALA A 12 2.73 13.70 -6.94
C ALA A 12 3.20 12.44 -7.69
N ILE A 13 3.65 11.40 -6.97
CA ILE A 13 4.02 10.10 -7.55
C ILE A 13 2.80 9.41 -8.16
N ILE A 14 1.67 9.39 -7.45
CA ILE A 14 0.42 8.78 -7.90
C ILE A 14 -0.08 9.45 -9.19
N ARG A 15 -0.10 10.79 -9.22
CA ARG A 15 -0.46 11.56 -10.43
C ARG A 15 0.45 11.25 -11.61
N LYS A 16 1.77 11.17 -11.38
CA LYS A 16 2.75 10.81 -12.42
C LYS A 16 2.52 9.38 -12.96
N ARG A 17 1.95 8.49 -12.14
CA ARG A 17 1.62 7.11 -12.49
C ARG A 17 0.18 6.93 -12.96
N GLN A 18 -0.55 8.03 -13.21
CA GLN A 18 -1.93 8.01 -13.66
C GLN A 18 -2.86 7.19 -12.76
N TYR A 19 -2.63 7.25 -11.45
CA TYR A 19 -3.43 6.54 -10.44
C TYR A 19 -3.39 5.00 -10.54
N GLY A 20 -2.47 4.44 -11.34
CA GLY A 20 -2.27 3.01 -11.47
C GLY A 20 -1.08 2.48 -10.67
N ILE A 21 -1.10 1.17 -10.43
CA ILE A 21 0.06 0.38 -10.01
C ILE A 21 0.10 -0.91 -10.81
N THR A 22 1.27 -1.54 -10.88
CA THR A 22 1.41 -2.86 -11.50
C THR A 22 1.21 -3.96 -10.45
N LEU A 23 0.86 -5.17 -10.92
CA LEU A 23 0.78 -6.36 -10.06
C LEU A 23 2.09 -6.60 -9.27
N SER A 24 3.25 -6.32 -9.87
CA SER A 24 4.55 -6.43 -9.19
C SER A 24 4.67 -5.43 -8.03
N GLN A 25 4.17 -4.21 -8.21
CA GLN A 25 4.14 -3.21 -7.14
C GLN A 25 3.19 -3.61 -6.01
N MET A 26 2.01 -4.16 -6.32
CA MET A 26 1.10 -4.68 -5.30
C MET A 26 1.77 -5.79 -4.46
N LYS A 27 2.44 -6.75 -5.10
CA LYS A 27 3.20 -7.80 -4.40
C LYS A 27 4.29 -7.22 -3.49
N GLN A 28 4.99 -6.17 -3.95
CA GLN A 28 6.00 -5.49 -3.14
C GLN A 28 5.39 -4.74 -1.95
N PHE A 29 4.21 -4.13 -2.12
CA PHE A 29 3.51 -3.47 -1.02
C PHE A 29 3.12 -4.46 0.07
N PHE A 30 2.56 -5.62 -0.28
CA PHE A 30 2.26 -6.67 0.69
C PHE A 30 3.51 -7.10 1.48
N LYS A 31 4.62 -7.41 0.79
CA LYS A 31 5.87 -7.81 1.45
C LYS A 31 6.44 -6.72 2.37
N LYS A 32 6.48 -5.47 1.89
CA LYS A 32 7.01 -4.34 2.68
C LYS A 32 6.13 -4.03 3.88
N HIS A 33 4.82 -4.09 3.70
CA HIS A 33 3.87 -3.83 4.78
C HIS A 33 3.95 -4.93 5.85
N GLN A 34 4.05 -6.20 5.46
CA GLN A 34 4.24 -7.32 6.37
C GLN A 34 5.51 -7.13 7.20
N HIS A 35 6.64 -6.89 6.55
CA HIS A 35 7.91 -6.65 7.24
C HIS A 35 7.85 -5.42 8.16
N ALA A 36 7.26 -4.32 7.68
CA ALA A 36 7.08 -3.11 8.49
C ALA A 36 6.25 -3.38 9.74
N ARG A 37 5.21 -4.21 9.65
CA ARG A 37 4.43 -4.63 10.81
C ARG A 37 5.26 -5.46 11.80
N GLU A 38 6.04 -6.42 11.30
CA GLU A 38 6.89 -7.29 12.14
C GLU A 38 7.89 -6.49 12.98
N ILE A 39 8.48 -5.42 12.40
CA ILE A 39 9.46 -4.59 13.09
C ILE A 39 8.87 -3.33 13.76
N GLY A 40 7.55 -3.13 13.66
CA GLY A 40 6.87 -1.96 14.22
C GLY A 40 7.10 -0.64 13.48
N ASP A 41 7.52 -0.67 12.20
CA ASP A 41 7.67 0.51 11.34
C ASP A 41 6.30 1.04 10.87
N LYS A 42 5.63 1.75 11.79
CA LYS A 42 4.33 2.39 11.54
C LYS A 42 4.37 3.36 10.36
N LYS A 43 5.52 3.97 10.07
CA LYS A 43 5.63 4.98 9.02
C LYS A 43 5.61 4.34 7.64
N THR A 44 6.23 3.19 7.47
CA THR A 44 6.14 2.44 6.21
C THR A 44 4.75 1.85 6.00
N MET A 45 4.11 1.35 7.06
CA MET A 45 2.71 0.89 6.97
C MET A 45 1.79 2.01 6.48
N GLU A 46 1.82 3.15 7.17
CA GLU A 46 0.97 4.31 6.85
C GLU A 46 1.23 4.86 5.43
N LYS A 47 2.49 4.83 4.95
CA LYS A 47 2.82 5.20 3.55
C LYS A 47 2.12 4.32 2.54
N ILE A 48 2.10 3.01 2.76
CA ILE A 48 1.48 2.05 1.85
C ILE A 48 -0.04 2.15 1.92
N GLU A 49 -0.60 2.21 3.14
CA GLU A 49 -2.04 2.39 3.39
C GLU A 49 -2.58 3.67 2.72
N TYR A 50 -1.87 4.80 2.90
CA TYR A 50 -2.23 6.07 2.27
C TYR A 50 -2.16 5.98 0.73
N TYR A 51 -1.08 5.39 0.20
CA TYR A 51 -0.92 5.23 -1.24
C TYR A 51 -2.09 4.44 -1.85
N LEU A 52 -2.40 3.26 -1.29
CA LEU A 52 -3.46 2.38 -1.80
C LEU A 52 -4.85 3.02 -1.70
N THR A 53 -5.10 3.74 -0.61
CA THR A 53 -6.35 4.48 -0.40
C THR A 53 -6.54 5.56 -1.47
N ASP A 54 -5.49 6.32 -1.81
CA ASP A 54 -5.53 7.42 -2.78
C ASP A 54 -5.74 6.93 -4.24
N ILE A 55 -5.49 5.64 -4.52
CA ILE A 55 -5.75 5.00 -5.83
C ILE A 55 -6.93 4.02 -5.82
N ASN A 56 -7.82 4.10 -4.82
CA ASN A 56 -9.04 3.28 -4.70
C ASN A 56 -8.84 1.76 -4.48
N PHE A 57 -7.65 1.30 -4.08
CA PHE A 57 -7.39 -0.09 -3.69
C PHE A 57 -7.75 -0.34 -2.21
N HIS A 58 -8.98 0.00 -1.83
CA HIS A 58 -9.44 -0.06 -0.43
C HIS A 58 -9.54 -1.49 0.10
N TYR A 59 -9.87 -2.47 -0.76
CA TYR A 59 -9.92 -3.88 -0.37
C TYR A 59 -8.54 -4.37 0.10
N GLU A 60 -7.52 -4.16 -0.73
CA GLU A 60 -6.15 -4.55 -0.44
C GLU A 60 -5.59 -3.78 0.75
N CYS A 61 -5.89 -2.48 0.87
CA CYS A 61 -5.56 -1.70 2.05
C CYS A 61 -6.17 -2.32 3.32
N GLY A 62 -7.44 -2.74 3.27
CA GLY A 62 -8.12 -3.42 4.38
C GLY A 62 -7.47 -4.75 4.78
N LEU A 63 -7.00 -5.54 3.79
CA LEU A 63 -6.23 -6.76 4.05
C LEU A 63 -4.92 -6.45 4.79
N LEU A 64 -4.19 -5.40 4.38
CA LEU A 64 -2.94 -4.99 5.03
C LEU A 64 -3.17 -4.49 6.47
N ILE A 65 -4.18 -3.64 6.69
CA ILE A 65 -4.53 -3.09 8.01
C ILE A 65 -4.93 -4.21 8.98
N SER A 66 -5.68 -5.21 8.49
CA SER A 66 -6.08 -6.37 9.31
C SER A 66 -4.99 -7.44 9.44
N GLY A 67 -3.88 -7.32 8.71
CA GLY A 67 -2.76 -8.26 8.76
C GLY A 67 -2.99 -9.56 7.98
N GLN A 68 -3.97 -9.59 7.07
CA GLN A 68 -4.33 -10.75 6.24
C GLN A 68 -3.39 -10.88 5.02
N TYR A 69 -2.09 -11.05 5.26
CA TYR A 69 -1.09 -11.15 4.19
C TYR A 69 -1.19 -12.45 3.36
N ASP A 70 -1.77 -13.49 3.95
CA ASP A 70 -2.07 -14.78 3.32
C ASP A 70 -3.06 -14.66 2.15
N LYS A 71 -3.80 -13.54 2.06
CA LYS A 71 -4.76 -13.23 0.99
C LYS A 71 -4.12 -12.67 -0.29
N LEU A 72 -2.80 -12.44 -0.32
CA LEU A 72 -2.09 -11.99 -1.52
C LEU A 72 -2.38 -12.85 -2.78
N PRO A 73 -2.46 -14.20 -2.73
CA PRO A 73 -2.81 -15.01 -3.90
C PRO A 73 -4.20 -14.69 -4.49
N GLU A 74 -5.17 -14.31 -3.64
CA GLU A 74 -6.51 -13.90 -4.09
C GLU A 74 -6.45 -12.58 -4.84
N VAL A 75 -5.72 -11.59 -4.29
CA VAL A 75 -5.47 -10.30 -4.96
C VAL A 75 -4.79 -10.50 -6.31
N ILE A 76 -3.81 -11.40 -6.38
CA ILE A 76 -3.09 -11.71 -7.63
C ILE A 76 -4.02 -12.33 -8.67
N LYS A 77 -4.95 -13.18 -8.25
CA LYS A 77 -5.87 -13.88 -9.16
C LYS A 77 -6.90 -12.94 -9.79
N ASN A 78 -7.26 -11.87 -9.09
CA ASN A 78 -8.29 -10.92 -9.50
C ASN A 78 -7.74 -9.68 -10.25
N TRP A 79 -6.46 -9.69 -10.60
CA TRP A 79 -5.76 -8.61 -11.32
C TRP A 79 -5.83 -8.78 -12.83
#